data_AF-A0A3N1WJP7-F1
#
_entry.id   AF-A0A3N1WJP7-F1
#
_cell.length_a   1.000
_cell.length_b   1.000
_cell.length_c   1.000
_cell.angle_alpha   90.00
_cell.angle_beta   90.00
_cell.angle_gamma   90.00
#
_symmetry.space_group_name_H-M   'P 1'
#
loop_
_entity.id
_entity.type
_entity.pdbx_description
1 polymer ?
#
loop_
_entity_poly.entity_id
_entity_poly.type
_entity_poly.pdbx_seq_one_letter_code
_entity_poly.pdbx_strand_id
1 'polypeptide(L)' 'MYKVENVRVMFIDDSDIQDPNATLGDGALKPEVDKANLYADIIIYQNKVIKNYFGQAEKFPLKKD' A
#
# COMPACT_ATOMS: atom_id res chain seq x y z
N MET A 1 -20.91 -0.33 -11.46
CA MET A 1 -19.65 -0.69 -10.77
C MET A 1 -18.56 -0.75 -11.83
N TYR A 2 -17.54 0.10 -11.75
CA TYR A 2 -16.44 0.10 -12.73
C TYR A 2 -15.54 -1.11 -12.43
N LYS A 3 -15.26 -1.92 -13.45
CA LYS A 3 -14.28 -3.00 -13.36
C LYS A 3 -12.91 -2.43 -13.74
N VAL A 4 -11.97 -2.45 -12.80
CA VAL A 4 -10.58 -2.09 -13.09
C VAL A 4 -9.81 -3.37 -13.37
N GLU A 5 -9.09 -3.40 -14.49
CA GLU A 5 -8.25 -4.53 -14.91
C GLU A 5 -6.77 -4.12 -14.78
N ASN A 6 -5.89 -5.09 -14.49
CA ASN A 6 -4.43 -4.89 -14.35
C ASN A 6 -3.98 -3.98 -13.18
N VAL A 7 -4.67 -4.06 -12.04
CA VAL A 7 -4.28 -3.34 -10.81
C VAL A 7 -3.01 -3.92 -10.21
N ARG A 8 -2.06 -3.05 -9.87
CA ARG A 8 -0.82 -3.41 -9.15
C ARG A 8 -1.01 -3.16 -7.66
N VAL A 9 -1.06 -4.25 -6.90
CA VAL A 9 -1.19 -4.23 -5.44
C VAL A 9 0.16 -4.53 -4.83
N MET A 10 0.59 -3.67 -3.90
CA MET A 10 1.82 -3.82 -3.14
C MET A 10 1.51 -4.03 -1.66
N PHE A 11 2.18 -5.02 -1.07
CA PHE A 11 2.16 -5.29 0.36
C PHE A 11 3.48 -4.80 0.95
N ILE A 12 3.38 -4.02 2.03
CA ILE A 12 4.51 -3.51 2.80
C ILE A 12 4.46 -4.13 4.18
N ASP A 13 5.60 -4.55 4.71
CA ASP A 13 5.75 -4.95 6.10
C ASP A 13 6.81 -4.11 6.84
N ASP A 14 6.97 -4.34 8.14
CA ASP A 14 7.88 -3.57 8.98
C ASP A 14 9.36 -3.73 8.54
N SER A 15 9.71 -4.80 7.80
CA SER A 15 11.07 -5.02 7.30
C SER A 15 11.40 -4.16 6.08
N ASP A 16 10.40 -3.62 5.41
CA ASP A 16 10.54 -2.70 4.28
C ASP A 16 10.77 -1.24 4.72
N ILE A 17 10.55 -0.96 6.00
CA ILE A 17 10.72 0.36 6.61
C ILE A 17 12.19 0.57 6.97
N GLN A 18 12.79 1.61 6.43
CA GLN A 18 14.14 2.04 6.77
C GLN A 18 14.13 3.15 7.83
N ASP A 19 13.19 4.10 7.74
CA ASP A 19 13.03 5.17 8.72
C ASP A 19 11.58 5.19 9.25
N PRO A 20 11.34 4.69 10.47
CA PRO A 20 10.00 4.66 11.05
C PRO A 20 9.48 6.04 11.47
N ASN A 21 10.32 7.09 11.46
CA ASN A 21 9.93 8.45 11.83
C ASN A 21 9.53 9.30 10.62
N ALA A 22 9.86 8.85 9.41
CA ALA A 22 9.45 9.49 8.17
C ALA A 22 8.06 9.00 7.73
N THR A 23 7.38 9.76 6.86
CA THR A 23 6.14 9.29 6.25
C THR A 23 6.45 8.33 5.09
N LEU A 24 5.52 7.42 4.77
CA LEU A 24 5.68 6.46 3.66
C LEU A 24 5.84 7.12 2.28
N GLY A 25 5.50 8.40 2.15
CA GLY A 25 5.74 9.19 0.93
C GLY A 25 7.02 10.03 0.96
N ASP A 26 7.68 10.15 2.12
CA ASP A 26 8.83 11.02 2.36
C ASP A 26 10.09 10.22 2.76
N GLY A 27 10.27 9.01 2.19
CA GLY A 27 11.50 8.23 2.37
C GLY A 27 11.52 7.30 3.59
N ALA A 28 10.36 6.93 4.16
CA ALA A 28 10.31 5.92 5.21
C ALA A 28 10.68 4.51 4.73
N LEU A 29 10.57 4.23 3.42
CA LEU A 29 10.80 2.93 2.82
C LEU A 29 12.24 2.78 2.32
N LYS A 30 12.73 1.53 2.30
CA LYS A 30 13.99 1.22 1.61
C LYS A 30 13.94 1.67 0.14
N PRO A 31 15.06 2.11 -0.46
CA PRO A 31 15.07 2.67 -1.81
C PRO A 31 14.44 1.79 -2.89
N GLU A 32 14.60 0.48 -2.81
CA GLU A 32 14.01 -0.49 -3.73
C GLU A 32 12.49 -0.62 -3.58
N VAL A 33 12.00 -0.52 -2.34
CA VAL A 33 10.58 -0.56 -2.00
C VAL A 33 9.91 0.76 -2.40
N ASP A 34 10.59 1.88 -2.15
CA ASP A 34 10.11 3.21 -2.53
C ASP A 34 9.93 3.35 -4.04
N LYS A 35 10.86 2.79 -4.83
CA LYS A 35 10.69 2.69 -6.28
C LYS A 35 9.48 1.85 -6.69
N ALA A 36 9.21 0.73 -6.01
CA ALA A 36 8.05 -0.10 -6.29
C ALA A 36 6.72 0.60 -5.89
N ASN A 37 6.73 1.36 -4.80
CA ASN A 37 5.60 2.18 -4.34
C ASN A 37 5.13 3.17 -5.42
N LEU A 38 6.05 3.80 -6.15
CA LEU A 38 5.71 4.71 -7.25
C LEU A 38 4.84 4.06 -8.33
N TYR A 39 5.03 2.76 -8.59
CA TYR A 39 4.29 2.02 -9.61
C TYR A 39 3.08 1.24 -9.08
N ALA A 40 2.84 1.27 -7.78
CA ALA A 40 1.72 0.59 -7.14
C ALA A 40 0.47 1.46 -7.15
N ASP A 41 -0.65 0.89 -7.58
CA ASP A 41 -1.96 1.56 -7.57
C ASP A 41 -2.60 1.48 -6.18
N ILE A 42 -2.39 0.35 -5.49
CA ILE A 42 -2.89 0.08 -4.14
C ILE A 42 -1.73 -0.37 -3.26
N ILE A 43 -1.65 0.17 -2.05
CA ILE A 43 -0.65 -0.22 -1.06
C ILE A 43 -1.33 -0.63 0.24
N ILE A 44 -0.92 -1.77 0.75
CA ILE A 44 -1.42 -2.36 1.99
C ILE A 44 -0.27 -2.48 2.98
N TYR A 45 -0.43 -1.90 4.17
CA TYR A 45 0.51 -1.99 5.29
C TYR A 45 -0.27 -2.35 6.55
N GLN A 46 0.17 -3.36 7.30
CA GLN A 46 -0.49 -3.84 8.53
C GLN A 46 -2.01 -4.07 8.37
N ASN A 47 -2.41 -4.73 7.27
CA ASN A 47 -3.81 -4.97 6.90
C ASN A 47 -4.65 -3.68 6.71
N LYS A 48 -4.02 -2.54 6.45
CA LYS A 48 -4.68 -1.27 6.14
C LYS A 48 -4.25 -0.80 4.75
N VAL A 49 -5.22 -0.38 3.95
CA VAL A 49 -4.95 0.29 2.67
C VAL A 49 -4.49 1.72 2.98
N ILE A 50 -3.26 2.04 2.59
CA ILE A 50 -2.63 3.35 2.84
C ILE A 50 -2.52 4.20 1.57
N LYS A 51 -2.61 3.58 0.39
CA LYS A 51 -2.72 4.24 -0.91
C LYS A 51 -3.75 3.49 -1.75
N ASN A 52 -4.65 4.22 -2.38
CA ASN A 52 -5.56 3.70 -3.39
C ASN A 52 -5.81 4.77 -4.44
N TYR A 53 -5.21 4.60 -5.62
CA TYR A 53 -5.32 5.53 -6.74
C TYR A 53 -6.74 5.62 -7.31
N PHE A 54 -7.57 4.59 -7.15
CA PHE A 54 -8.92 4.50 -7.72
C PHE A 54 -10.04 5.06 -6.81
N GLY A 55 -9.70 5.61 -5.65
CA GLY A 55 -10.68 6.13 -4.68
C GLY A 55 -11.17 5.08 -3.68
N GLN A 56 -11.55 5.56 -2.48
CA GLN A 56 -11.73 4.83 -1.20
C GLN A 56 -11.83 3.30 -1.31
N ALA A 57 -10.76 2.62 -0.87
CA ALA A 57 -10.86 1.20 -0.57
C ALA A 57 -11.76 1.06 0.65
N GLU A 58 -13.02 0.69 0.45
CA GLU A 58 -13.84 0.18 1.54
C GLU A 58 -13.06 -0.97 2.18
N LYS A 59 -12.73 -0.83 3.47
CA LYS A 59 -12.19 -1.93 4.27
C LYS A 59 -13.18 -3.07 4.12
N PHE A 60 -12.82 -4.12 3.38
CA PHE A 60 -13.54 -5.37 3.48
C PHE A 60 -13.35 -5.87 4.91
N PRO A 61 -14.42 -5.96 5.75
CA PRO A 61 -14.27 -6.63 7.02
C PRO A 61 -13.93 -8.08 6.69
N LEU A 62 -12.75 -8.53 7.13
CA LEU A 62 -12.47 -9.96 7.24
C LEU A 62 -13.60 -10.52 8.11
N LYS A 63 -14.54 -11.24 7.51
CA LYS A 63 -15.49 -12.05 8.27
C LYS A 63 -14.62 -12.98 9.11
N LYS A 64 -14.71 -12.83 10.43
CA LYS A 64 -14.24 -13.87 11.35
C LYS A 64 -15.14 -15.08 11.13
N ASP A 65 -14.53 -16.19 10.75
CA ASP A 65 -15.09 -17.51 10.98
C ASP A 65 -15.13 -17.81 12.49
#